data_AF-A0A7S2H7L8-F1
#
_entry.id   AF-A0A7S2H7L8-F1
#
_cell.length_a   1.000
_cell.length_b   1.000
_cell.length_c   1.000
_cell.angle_alpha   90.00
_cell.angle_beta   90.00
_cell.angle_gamma   90.00
#
_symmetry.space_group_name_H-M   'P 1'
#
loop_
_entity.id
_entity.type
_entity.pdbx_description
1 polymer ?
#
loop_
_entity_poly.entity_id
_entity_poly.type
_entity_poly.pdbx_seq_one_letter_code
_entity_poly.pdbx_strand_id
1 'polypeptide(L)'
;PAADDGVLVCRDGAWQPSAADPPPCRAAPGSAWRLVLGEATAAGWWLHEATLFTDFRCHEPLGGEGGPVVATFATGLYGAEVRPPWAAFDGARQTFWRAPCGSDAGGVLDQCGCQIGKEGWSHKFSVCLPGSTTDHAEEKFCAQSGSDAKQVSGCAAGQVAVGVQLDSPTEVHCIRIVQSDGVALSTNSVSLEKWGGASWDRARGWTGLHRGGIETLHVREPCKAYTLPAHAPRWAEIVEIGSAAHGEKRTLRCAGETHAQAEVECRDGAWSELQRFGCAAPVIPTIERQHVKEVRDLVSPQAELAIWAAAAFVFVAALLGGLHVLRHVLKRRTWKRLCREGAALPSPR
;
A
#
# COMPACT_ATOMS: atom_id res chain seq x y z
N PRO A 1 -36.53 -8.60 27.44
CA PRO A 1 -36.20 -9.64 26.43
C PRO A 1 -36.01 -8.97 25.06
N ALA A 2 -34.77 -8.62 24.74
CA ALA A 2 -34.41 -7.86 23.54
C ALA A 2 -34.51 -8.76 22.29
N ALA A 3 -35.09 -8.20 21.22
CA ALA A 3 -35.25 -8.84 19.93
C ALA A 3 -33.89 -9.08 19.26
N ASP A 4 -33.78 -10.26 18.66
CA ASP A 4 -32.60 -10.88 18.08
C ASP A 4 -32.62 -10.59 16.57
N ASP A 5 -31.90 -9.56 16.12
CA ASP A 5 -31.88 -9.07 14.74
C ASP A 5 -30.63 -9.55 13.98
N GLY A 6 -30.86 -10.35 12.93
CA GLY A 6 -30.11 -10.49 11.66
C GLY A 6 -28.58 -10.48 11.64
N VAL A 7 -27.94 -11.66 11.51
CA VAL A 7 -26.49 -11.78 11.18
C VAL A 7 -26.19 -13.01 10.30
N LEU A 8 -25.26 -12.87 9.33
CA LEU A 8 -24.88 -13.84 8.26
C LEU A 8 -23.50 -14.50 8.51
N VAL A 9 -23.16 -15.60 7.79
CA VAL A 9 -21.90 -16.40 7.87
C VAL A 9 -21.22 -16.58 6.50
N CYS A 10 -19.88 -16.57 6.45
CA CYS A 10 -19.06 -16.91 5.28
C CYS A 10 -18.67 -18.40 5.26
N ARG A 11 -19.14 -19.19 4.28
CA ARG A 11 -18.66 -20.55 3.97
C ARG A 11 -18.19 -20.61 2.54
N ASP A 12 -17.03 -21.23 2.30
CA ASP A 12 -16.46 -21.40 0.96
C ASP A 12 -16.37 -20.08 0.18
N GLY A 13 -16.07 -18.98 0.91
CA GLY A 13 -16.00 -17.62 0.36
C GLY A 13 -17.34 -16.86 0.30
N ALA A 14 -18.50 -17.49 0.57
CA ALA A 14 -19.83 -16.90 0.38
C ALA A 14 -20.56 -16.55 1.68
N TRP A 15 -21.08 -15.34 1.76
CA TRP A 15 -22.13 -14.97 2.72
C TRP A 15 -23.47 -15.57 2.25
N GLN A 16 -23.93 -16.65 2.87
CA GLN A 16 -25.22 -17.25 2.52
C GLN A 16 -26.30 -16.93 3.57
N PRO A 17 -27.55 -16.59 3.16
CA PRO A 17 -28.69 -16.55 4.07
C PRO A 17 -29.10 -17.98 4.44
N SER A 18 -28.98 -18.35 5.72
CA SER A 18 -29.30 -19.72 6.17
C SER A 18 -30.81 -19.90 6.35
N ALA A 19 -31.35 -21.01 5.82
CA ALA A 19 -32.71 -21.47 6.06
C ALA A 19 -32.84 -22.44 7.25
N ALA A 20 -31.79 -22.71 8.04
CA ALA A 20 -31.88 -23.52 9.28
C ALA A 20 -30.67 -23.37 10.22
N ASP A 21 -30.92 -23.38 11.54
CA ASP A 21 -29.99 -23.23 12.67
C ASP A 21 -28.82 -24.26 12.66
N PRO A 22 -27.56 -23.81 12.63
CA PRO A 22 -26.70 -23.69 13.83
C PRO A 22 -26.13 -22.24 13.96
N PRO A 23 -25.39 -21.87 15.03
CA PRO A 23 -25.42 -20.52 15.58
C PRO A 23 -24.99 -19.43 14.58
N PRO A 24 -25.61 -18.24 14.67
CA PRO A 24 -25.33 -17.11 13.78
C PRO A 24 -23.86 -16.70 13.90
N CYS A 25 -23.21 -16.41 12.78
CA CYS A 25 -21.86 -15.84 12.78
C CYS A 25 -21.85 -14.52 13.54
N ARG A 26 -20.80 -14.29 14.34
CA ARG A 26 -20.63 -13.07 15.12
C ARG A 26 -19.17 -12.63 15.02
N ALA A 27 -18.96 -11.44 14.46
CA ALA A 27 -17.71 -10.70 14.65
C ALA A 27 -17.95 -9.65 15.73
N ALA A 28 -16.99 -9.49 16.64
CA ALA A 28 -17.06 -8.41 17.63
C ALA A 28 -17.00 -7.05 16.89
N PRO A 29 -17.64 -5.99 17.42
CA PRO A 29 -17.46 -4.65 16.89
C PRO A 29 -15.96 -4.32 16.76
N GLY A 30 -15.55 -3.91 15.57
CA GLY A 30 -14.17 -3.60 15.22
C GLY A 30 -13.24 -4.78 14.96
N SER A 31 -13.75 -6.01 14.92
CA SER A 31 -12.96 -7.19 14.55
C SER A 31 -13.18 -7.62 13.09
N ALA A 32 -13.80 -6.79 12.25
CA ALA A 32 -13.94 -7.08 10.82
C ALA A 32 -13.84 -5.80 9.98
N TRP A 33 -13.11 -5.90 8.88
CA TRP A 33 -12.77 -4.80 8.00
C TRP A 33 -12.95 -5.23 6.54
N ARG A 34 -13.47 -4.35 5.70
CA ARG A 34 -13.63 -4.63 4.27
C ARG A 34 -13.31 -3.42 3.40
N LEU A 35 -12.70 -3.69 2.26
CA LEU A 35 -12.62 -2.78 1.13
C LEU A 35 -13.86 -2.93 0.28
N VAL A 36 -14.52 -1.80 0.04
CA VAL A 36 -15.72 -1.69 -0.79
C VAL A 36 -15.41 -0.84 -2.00
N LEU A 37 -15.93 -1.26 -3.14
CA LEU A 37 -15.83 -0.51 -4.38
C LEU A 37 -16.50 0.88 -4.24
N GLY A 38 -15.76 1.96 -4.51
CA GLY A 38 -16.24 3.34 -4.32
C GLY A 38 -16.95 3.92 -5.54
N GLU A 39 -16.63 3.43 -6.74
CA GLU A 39 -17.22 3.84 -8.01
C GLU A 39 -17.39 2.65 -8.95
N ALA A 40 -18.19 2.82 -10.00
CA ALA A 40 -18.41 1.74 -10.95
C ALA A 40 -17.13 1.36 -11.72
N THR A 41 -16.94 0.07 -11.96
CA THR A 41 -15.92 -0.46 -12.88
C THR A 41 -16.54 -0.71 -14.25
N ALA A 42 -15.72 -0.78 -15.30
CA ALA A 42 -16.24 -1.01 -16.65
C ALA A 42 -16.65 -2.48 -16.88
N ALA A 43 -15.92 -3.44 -16.32
CA ALA A 43 -16.20 -4.88 -16.48
C ALA A 43 -16.16 -5.66 -15.16
N GLY A 44 -15.18 -5.40 -14.29
CA GLY A 44 -15.06 -6.08 -13.00
C GLY A 44 -14.02 -5.43 -12.11
N TRP A 45 -13.76 -6.04 -10.95
CA TRP A 45 -12.75 -5.53 -10.01
C TRP A 45 -11.77 -6.61 -9.59
N TRP A 46 -10.47 -6.35 -9.78
CA TRP A 46 -9.38 -7.26 -9.47
C TRP A 46 -8.45 -6.65 -8.44
N LEU A 47 -8.10 -7.46 -7.44
CA LEU A 47 -7.19 -7.12 -6.37
C LEU A 47 -6.12 -8.20 -6.27
N HIS A 48 -4.89 -7.85 -6.64
CA HIS A 48 -3.72 -8.73 -6.54
C HIS A 48 -3.22 -8.86 -5.12
N GLU A 49 -3.30 -7.77 -4.35
CA GLU A 49 -2.82 -7.74 -2.98
C GLU A 49 -3.56 -6.65 -2.21
N ALA A 50 -3.83 -6.93 -0.95
CA ALA A 50 -4.37 -6.04 0.06
C ALA A 50 -3.72 -6.41 1.38
N THR A 51 -3.06 -5.45 2.01
CA THR A 51 -2.42 -5.64 3.31
C THR A 51 -2.91 -4.54 4.24
N LEU A 52 -3.54 -4.93 5.35
CA LEU A 52 -3.99 -3.99 6.38
C LEU A 52 -2.90 -3.88 7.45
N PHE A 53 -2.73 -2.70 8.04
CA PHE A 53 -1.68 -2.42 9.02
C PHE A 53 -2.24 -1.84 10.31
N THR A 54 -1.63 -2.24 11.44
CA THR A 54 -1.97 -1.75 12.80
C THR A 54 -1.26 -0.45 13.16
N ASP A 55 -0.32 0.00 12.35
CA ASP A 55 0.43 1.22 12.59
C ASP A 55 0.29 2.21 11.43
N PHE A 56 0.49 3.49 11.72
CA PHE A 56 0.35 4.56 10.73
C PHE A 56 1.53 4.68 9.76
N ARG A 57 2.65 4.01 9.99
CA ARG A 57 3.76 3.93 9.02
C ARG A 57 3.58 2.74 8.07
N CYS A 58 2.53 1.95 8.29
CA CYS A 58 2.17 0.81 7.47
C CYS A 58 3.33 -0.21 7.39
N HIS A 59 3.86 -0.58 8.57
CA HIS A 59 4.99 -1.48 8.77
C HIS A 59 4.60 -2.80 9.44
N GLU A 60 3.59 -2.79 10.32
CA GLU A 60 3.08 -3.94 11.06
C GLU A 60 1.82 -4.48 10.37
N PRO A 61 1.94 -5.47 9.47
CA PRO A 61 0.79 -6.02 8.78
C PRO A 61 -0.08 -6.88 9.72
N LEU A 62 -1.39 -6.83 9.54
CA LEU A 62 -2.34 -7.76 10.16
C LEU A 62 -2.24 -9.18 9.57
N GLY A 63 -1.78 -9.31 8.33
CA GLY A 63 -1.59 -10.58 7.63
C GLY A 63 -0.19 -11.17 7.83
N GLY A 64 -0.11 -12.46 8.16
CA GLY A 64 1.14 -13.19 8.37
C GLY A 64 0.91 -14.51 9.11
N GLU A 65 1.92 -15.40 9.13
CA GLU A 65 1.85 -16.64 9.91
C GLU A 65 1.72 -16.30 11.41
N GLY A 66 0.60 -16.69 12.03
CA GLY A 66 0.26 -16.33 13.42
C GLY A 66 -0.33 -14.93 13.61
N GLY A 67 -0.68 -14.22 12.52
CA GLY A 67 -1.37 -12.93 12.61
C GLY A 67 -2.83 -13.06 13.10
N PRO A 68 -3.46 -11.95 13.50
CA PRO A 68 -4.82 -11.95 14.07
C PRO A 68 -5.93 -12.25 13.06
N VAL A 69 -5.63 -12.39 11.77
CA VAL A 69 -6.63 -12.70 10.74
C VAL A 69 -7.11 -14.15 10.87
N VAL A 70 -8.37 -14.33 11.23
CA VAL A 70 -9.01 -15.65 11.39
C VAL A 70 -9.77 -16.10 10.15
N ALA A 71 -10.21 -15.16 9.32
CA ALA A 71 -10.91 -15.47 8.07
C ALA A 71 -10.81 -14.32 7.06
N THR A 72 -10.93 -14.66 5.78
CA THR A 72 -11.08 -13.72 4.68
C THR A 72 -12.43 -13.93 4.02
N PHE A 73 -13.11 -12.86 3.62
CA PHE A 73 -14.44 -12.93 3.02
C PHE A 73 -14.59 -11.93 1.88
N ALA A 74 -15.61 -12.12 1.05
CA ALA A 74 -16.01 -11.15 0.05
C ALA A 74 -17.52 -11.17 -0.19
N THR A 75 -18.08 -10.05 -0.64
CA THR A 75 -19.48 -9.90 -1.00
C THR A 75 -19.61 -9.48 -2.46
N GLY A 76 -20.69 -9.90 -3.10
CA GLY A 76 -20.99 -9.61 -4.51
C GLY A 76 -21.75 -10.78 -5.15
N LEU A 77 -22.25 -10.58 -6.38
CA LEU A 77 -22.98 -11.61 -7.13
C LEU A 77 -22.24 -12.95 -7.20
N TYR A 78 -20.90 -12.92 -7.14
CA TYR A 78 -20.02 -14.10 -7.08
C TYR A 78 -18.80 -13.89 -6.18
N GLY A 79 -18.87 -13.01 -5.17
CA GLY A 79 -17.70 -12.64 -4.34
C GLY A 79 -16.95 -13.83 -3.72
N ALA A 80 -17.60 -15.00 -3.69
CA ALA A 80 -17.19 -16.22 -3.03
C ALA A 80 -16.52 -17.31 -3.88
N GLU A 81 -17.00 -17.55 -5.09
CA GLU A 81 -16.97 -18.93 -5.63
C GLU A 81 -15.92 -19.18 -6.71
N VAL A 82 -15.39 -18.16 -7.40
CA VAL A 82 -14.40 -18.40 -8.49
C VAL A 82 -12.96 -18.42 -7.98
N ARG A 83 -12.64 -17.56 -7.02
CA ARG A 83 -11.38 -17.62 -6.26
C ARG A 83 -11.63 -17.15 -4.83
N PRO A 84 -11.07 -17.86 -3.85
CA PRO A 84 -11.30 -17.55 -2.45
C PRO A 84 -10.71 -16.17 -2.09
N PRO A 85 -11.37 -15.39 -1.22
CA PRO A 85 -10.95 -14.03 -0.85
C PRO A 85 -9.52 -13.92 -0.31
N TRP A 86 -8.97 -15.02 0.24
CA TRP A 86 -7.59 -15.05 0.73
C TRP A 86 -6.56 -14.73 -0.34
N ALA A 87 -6.87 -14.91 -1.63
CA ALA A 87 -5.98 -14.58 -2.74
C ALA A 87 -5.73 -13.06 -2.89
N ALA A 88 -6.46 -12.21 -2.17
CA ALA A 88 -6.12 -10.79 -2.02
C ALA A 88 -5.21 -10.51 -0.82
N PHE A 89 -5.04 -11.44 0.13
CA PHE A 89 -4.41 -11.18 1.43
C PHE A 89 -3.24 -12.13 1.71
N ASP A 90 -2.74 -12.86 0.71
CA ASP A 90 -1.72 -13.90 0.85
C ASP A 90 -0.28 -13.40 0.68
N GLY A 91 -0.09 -12.11 0.40
CA GLY A 91 1.22 -11.52 0.16
C GLY A 91 1.78 -11.83 -1.24
N ALA A 92 1.04 -12.53 -2.09
CA ALA A 92 1.52 -13.01 -3.39
C ALA A 92 0.89 -12.23 -4.54
N ARG A 93 1.64 -11.29 -5.13
CA ARG A 93 1.15 -10.48 -6.27
C ARG A 93 0.80 -11.25 -7.55
N GLN A 94 1.11 -12.55 -7.61
CA GLN A 94 0.80 -13.42 -8.74
C GLN A 94 -0.60 -14.04 -8.61
N THR A 95 -1.09 -14.20 -7.38
CA THR A 95 -2.49 -14.53 -7.11
C THR A 95 -3.30 -13.23 -7.11
N PHE A 96 -4.62 -13.40 -7.14
CA PHE A 96 -5.55 -12.28 -7.08
C PHE A 96 -6.94 -12.78 -6.75
N TRP A 97 -7.69 -11.94 -6.06
CA TRP A 97 -9.14 -12.02 -5.98
C TRP A 97 -9.77 -11.20 -7.11
N ARG A 98 -10.93 -11.64 -7.60
CA ARG A 98 -11.69 -10.92 -8.62
C ARG A 98 -13.19 -11.01 -8.36
N ALA A 99 -13.91 -9.96 -8.72
CA ALA A 99 -15.37 -9.93 -8.71
C ALA A 99 -15.90 -9.68 -10.14
N PRO A 100 -16.51 -10.69 -10.79
CA PRO A 100 -17.36 -10.46 -11.96
C PRO A 100 -18.71 -9.90 -11.49
N CYS A 101 -19.21 -8.87 -12.16
CA CYS A 101 -20.46 -8.19 -11.78
C CYS A 101 -21.58 -8.29 -12.82
N GLY A 102 -21.34 -9.09 -13.86
CA GLY A 102 -22.31 -9.42 -14.89
C GLY A 102 -23.23 -10.57 -14.54
N SER A 103 -24.50 -10.45 -14.93
CA SER A 103 -25.44 -11.58 -14.94
C SER A 103 -26.39 -11.48 -16.12
N ASP A 104 -26.88 -12.61 -16.62
CA ASP A 104 -27.97 -12.68 -17.57
C ASP A 104 -29.01 -13.74 -17.16
N ALA A 105 -30.03 -13.96 -17.99
CA ALA A 105 -31.08 -14.94 -17.76
C ALA A 105 -30.56 -16.40 -17.66
N GLY A 106 -29.35 -16.67 -18.15
CA GLY A 106 -28.72 -18.00 -18.15
C GLY A 106 -27.73 -18.24 -17.02
N GLY A 107 -27.44 -17.22 -16.20
CA GLY A 107 -26.60 -17.32 -15.02
C GLY A 107 -25.67 -16.13 -14.84
N VAL A 108 -24.59 -16.36 -14.10
CA VAL A 108 -23.56 -15.34 -13.88
C VAL A 108 -22.54 -15.40 -14.99
N LEU A 109 -22.19 -14.22 -15.47
CA LEU A 109 -21.22 -14.05 -16.52
C LEU A 109 -19.86 -13.74 -15.90
N ASP A 110 -18.80 -14.29 -16.49
CA ASP A 110 -17.47 -13.75 -16.26
C ASP A 110 -17.36 -12.33 -16.85
N GLN A 111 -16.19 -11.72 -16.73
CA GLN A 111 -15.97 -10.35 -17.18
C GLN A 111 -15.93 -10.20 -18.71
N CYS A 112 -15.83 -11.32 -19.43
CA CYS A 112 -15.93 -11.38 -20.88
C CYS A 112 -17.36 -11.65 -21.36
N GLY A 113 -18.31 -11.84 -20.45
CA GLY A 113 -19.71 -12.11 -20.78
C GLY A 113 -20.01 -13.58 -21.02
N CYS A 114 -19.12 -14.51 -20.67
CA CYS A 114 -19.33 -15.95 -20.82
C CYS A 114 -19.94 -16.56 -19.57
N GLN A 115 -20.84 -17.53 -19.72
CA GLN A 115 -21.47 -18.19 -18.58
C GLN A 115 -20.47 -19.01 -17.77
N ILE A 116 -20.24 -18.62 -16.52
CA ILE A 116 -19.29 -19.30 -15.62
C ILE A 116 -19.67 -20.78 -15.48
N GLY A 117 -18.69 -21.66 -15.69
CA GLY A 117 -18.85 -23.12 -15.60
C GLY A 117 -19.48 -23.79 -16.83
N LYS A 118 -19.91 -23.00 -17.83
CA LYS A 118 -20.50 -23.51 -19.09
C LYS A 118 -19.72 -23.08 -20.32
N GLU A 119 -19.16 -21.88 -20.31
CA GLU A 119 -18.48 -21.26 -21.43
C GLU A 119 -17.17 -20.61 -20.99
N GLY A 120 -16.26 -20.43 -21.95
CA GLY A 120 -15.02 -19.68 -21.73
C GLY A 120 -14.69 -18.79 -22.93
N TRP A 121 -14.15 -17.60 -22.67
CA TRP A 121 -13.76 -16.66 -23.71
C TRP A 121 -12.50 -17.15 -24.44
N SER A 122 -12.49 -16.99 -25.76
CA SER A 122 -11.30 -17.21 -26.58
C SER A 122 -10.98 -15.98 -27.41
N HIS A 123 -9.85 -15.33 -27.15
CA HIS A 123 -9.37 -14.18 -27.93
C HIS A 123 -9.16 -14.51 -29.40
N LYS A 124 -8.75 -15.76 -29.70
CA LYS A 124 -8.53 -16.23 -31.07
C LYS A 124 -9.80 -16.15 -31.92
N PHE A 125 -10.95 -16.45 -31.32
CA PHE A 125 -12.24 -16.45 -32.01
C PHE A 125 -13.13 -15.27 -31.63
N SER A 126 -12.73 -14.50 -30.61
CA SER A 126 -13.49 -13.39 -30.02
C SER A 126 -14.93 -13.78 -29.66
N VAL A 127 -15.11 -14.97 -29.07
CA VAL A 127 -16.42 -15.50 -28.68
C VAL A 127 -16.31 -16.40 -27.44
N CYS A 128 -17.42 -16.55 -26.72
CA CYS A 128 -17.58 -17.57 -25.68
C CYS A 128 -17.75 -18.95 -26.31
N LEU A 129 -16.86 -19.88 -25.97
CA LEU A 129 -16.89 -21.26 -26.44
C LEU A 129 -17.51 -22.17 -25.37
N PRO A 130 -18.49 -23.03 -25.71
CA PRO A 130 -19.03 -24.01 -24.78
C PRO A 130 -17.99 -25.01 -24.28
N GLY A 131 -18.04 -25.36 -23.00
CA GLY A 131 -17.18 -26.37 -22.37
C GLY A 131 -15.75 -25.92 -22.09
N SER A 132 -15.37 -24.68 -22.43
CA SER A 132 -14.08 -24.10 -22.03
C SER A 132 -14.19 -23.27 -20.75
N THR A 133 -13.06 -22.93 -20.16
CA THR A 133 -12.95 -22.00 -19.03
C THR A 133 -12.18 -20.77 -19.45
N THR A 134 -12.65 -19.58 -19.05
CA THR A 134 -11.89 -18.34 -19.27
C THR A 134 -10.74 -18.27 -18.26
N ASP A 135 -9.51 -18.37 -18.74
CA ASP A 135 -8.34 -18.16 -17.91
C ASP A 135 -8.05 -16.67 -17.68
N HIS A 136 -7.06 -16.37 -16.84
CA HIS A 136 -6.74 -14.99 -16.50
C HIS A 136 -6.18 -14.19 -17.68
N ALA A 137 -5.54 -14.83 -18.66
CA ALA A 137 -4.95 -14.17 -19.80
C ALA A 137 -6.06 -13.79 -20.78
N GLU A 138 -7.02 -14.69 -21.00
CA GLU A 138 -8.23 -14.46 -21.79
C GLU A 138 -9.10 -13.35 -21.18
N GLU A 139 -9.30 -13.34 -19.85
CA GLU A 139 -10.05 -12.26 -19.19
C GLU A 139 -9.35 -10.90 -19.31
N LYS A 140 -8.03 -10.87 -19.13
CA LYS A 140 -7.26 -9.64 -19.32
C LYS A 140 -7.35 -9.15 -20.75
N PHE A 141 -7.32 -10.06 -21.72
CA PHE A 141 -7.46 -9.72 -23.14
C PHE A 141 -8.83 -9.13 -23.44
N CYS A 142 -9.93 -9.81 -23.07
CA CYS A 142 -11.28 -9.35 -23.38
C CYS A 142 -11.59 -7.99 -22.73
N ALA A 143 -11.15 -7.79 -21.47
CA ALA A 143 -11.38 -6.56 -20.72
C ALA A 143 -10.61 -5.35 -21.31
N GLN A 144 -9.50 -5.61 -22.03
CA GLN A 144 -8.68 -4.57 -22.66
C GLN A 144 -9.03 -4.34 -24.12
N SER A 145 -9.45 -5.38 -24.84
CA SER A 145 -9.69 -5.32 -26.29
C SER A 145 -11.02 -4.68 -26.66
N GLY A 146 -11.95 -4.47 -25.72
CA GLY A 146 -13.27 -3.89 -26.00
C GLY A 146 -14.03 -4.64 -27.09
N SER A 147 -13.71 -5.92 -27.27
CA SER A 147 -14.24 -6.78 -28.32
C SER A 147 -15.75 -6.96 -28.17
N ASP A 148 -16.42 -7.47 -29.21
CA ASP A 148 -17.85 -7.86 -29.26
C ASP A 148 -18.30 -8.89 -28.20
N ALA A 149 -17.46 -9.14 -27.18
CA ALA A 149 -17.88 -9.67 -25.90
C ALA A 149 -19.20 -8.98 -25.48
N LYS A 150 -20.19 -9.81 -25.13
CA LYS A 150 -21.49 -9.34 -24.67
C LYS A 150 -21.23 -8.31 -23.58
N GLN A 151 -21.58 -7.05 -23.84
CA GLN A 151 -21.19 -5.93 -22.97
C GLN A 151 -21.66 -6.21 -21.54
N VAL A 152 -20.71 -6.60 -20.69
CA VAL A 152 -20.99 -6.87 -19.29
C VAL A 152 -20.93 -5.54 -18.56
N SER A 153 -22.01 -5.17 -17.88
CA SER A 153 -21.96 -4.06 -16.93
C SER A 153 -20.99 -4.43 -15.82
N GLY A 154 -19.93 -3.64 -15.64
CA GLY A 154 -19.05 -3.82 -14.50
C GLY A 154 -19.73 -3.57 -13.16
N CYS A 155 -18.94 -3.71 -12.09
CA CYS A 155 -19.45 -3.59 -10.73
C CYS A 155 -19.90 -2.16 -10.45
N ALA A 156 -21.11 -1.97 -9.93
CA ALA A 156 -21.56 -0.68 -9.40
C ALA A 156 -20.88 -0.36 -8.05
N ALA A 157 -20.83 0.92 -7.70
CA ALA A 157 -20.35 1.36 -6.40
C ALA A 157 -21.10 0.64 -5.25
N GLY A 158 -20.36 0.15 -4.25
CA GLY A 158 -20.93 -0.58 -3.11
C GLY A 158 -21.36 -2.02 -3.39
N GLN A 159 -21.40 -2.47 -4.66
CA GLN A 159 -21.92 -3.80 -5.02
C GLN A 159 -21.01 -4.93 -4.55
N VAL A 160 -19.70 -4.70 -4.51
CA VAL A 160 -18.70 -5.71 -4.20
C VAL A 160 -17.75 -5.25 -3.11
N ALA A 161 -17.32 -6.18 -2.26
CA ALA A 161 -16.37 -5.93 -1.21
C ALA A 161 -15.50 -7.17 -0.94
N VAL A 162 -14.30 -6.95 -0.40
CA VAL A 162 -13.38 -7.99 0.05
C VAL A 162 -12.77 -7.57 1.37
N GLY A 163 -12.63 -8.49 2.33
CA GLY A 163 -12.30 -8.13 3.70
C GLY A 163 -11.75 -9.28 4.54
N VAL A 164 -11.40 -8.93 5.77
CA VAL A 164 -10.83 -9.83 6.77
C VAL A 164 -11.61 -9.75 8.07
N GLN A 165 -11.70 -10.89 8.75
CA GLN A 165 -12.13 -10.99 10.14
C GLN A 165 -10.90 -11.24 11.00
N LEU A 166 -10.84 -10.55 12.12
CA LEU A 166 -9.79 -10.60 13.12
C LEU A 166 -10.30 -11.35 14.37
N ASP A 167 -9.39 -11.96 15.11
CA ASP A 167 -9.67 -12.65 16.38
C ASP A 167 -10.12 -11.69 17.50
N SER A 168 -9.73 -10.42 17.39
CA SER A 168 -9.95 -9.38 18.39
C SER A 168 -10.18 -8.01 17.73
N PRO A 169 -10.91 -7.09 18.39
CA PRO A 169 -11.07 -5.73 17.90
C PRO A 169 -9.73 -5.04 17.72
N THR A 170 -9.38 -4.72 16.48
CA THR A 170 -8.09 -4.11 16.12
C THR A 170 -8.34 -2.95 15.18
N GLU A 171 -7.68 -1.82 15.46
CA GLU A 171 -7.78 -0.64 14.61
C GLU A 171 -6.86 -0.77 13.39
N VAL A 172 -7.40 -0.42 12.22
CA VAL A 172 -6.64 -0.38 10.96
C VAL A 172 -6.24 1.05 10.70
N HIS A 173 -4.94 1.27 10.55
CA HIS A 173 -4.33 2.59 10.42
C HIS A 173 -3.91 2.91 9.00
N CYS A 174 -3.45 1.89 8.28
CA CYS A 174 -3.22 1.95 6.85
C CYS A 174 -3.74 0.71 6.15
N ILE A 175 -3.90 0.84 4.84
CA ILE A 175 -3.99 -0.29 3.93
C ILE A 175 -3.09 -0.07 2.72
N ARG A 176 -2.40 -1.13 2.29
CA ARG A 176 -1.76 -1.18 0.98
C ARG A 176 -2.58 -2.02 0.04
N ILE A 177 -2.80 -1.56 -1.18
CA ILE A 177 -3.51 -2.32 -2.20
C ILE A 177 -2.73 -2.35 -3.51
N VAL A 178 -2.92 -3.42 -4.27
CA VAL A 178 -2.47 -3.57 -5.66
C VAL A 178 -3.65 -4.03 -6.49
N GLN A 179 -4.20 -3.12 -7.31
CA GLN A 179 -5.27 -3.45 -8.25
C GLN A 179 -4.70 -3.85 -9.62
N SER A 180 -5.53 -4.45 -10.48
CA SER A 180 -5.16 -4.71 -11.87
C SER A 180 -4.69 -3.45 -12.60
N ASP A 181 -3.79 -3.63 -13.57
CA ASP A 181 -3.34 -2.58 -14.49
C ASP A 181 -4.39 -2.26 -15.58
N GLY A 182 -5.38 -3.13 -15.75
CA GLY A 182 -6.47 -2.97 -16.72
C GLY A 182 -7.50 -1.94 -16.26
N VAL A 183 -7.79 -0.95 -17.12
CA VAL A 183 -8.78 0.12 -16.85
C VAL A 183 -10.17 -0.44 -16.55
N ALA A 184 -10.57 -1.51 -17.23
CA ALA A 184 -11.87 -2.14 -17.04
C ALA A 184 -11.97 -3.01 -15.78
N LEU A 185 -10.83 -3.31 -15.15
CA LEU A 185 -10.67 -4.28 -14.05
C LEU A 185 -10.27 -3.62 -12.73
N SER A 186 -10.23 -2.30 -12.70
CA SER A 186 -9.77 -1.48 -11.58
C SER A 186 -10.73 -0.33 -11.35
N THR A 187 -10.60 0.30 -10.20
CA THR A 187 -11.45 1.42 -9.78
C THR A 187 -10.58 2.61 -9.38
N ASN A 188 -11.05 3.81 -9.66
CA ASN A 188 -10.40 5.03 -9.21
C ASN A 188 -10.80 5.40 -7.77
N SER A 189 -11.75 4.68 -7.14
CA SER A 189 -12.09 4.91 -5.73
C SER A 189 -12.50 3.67 -4.95
N VAL A 190 -12.12 3.64 -3.67
CA VAL A 190 -12.50 2.60 -2.71
C VAL A 190 -12.88 3.20 -1.37
N SER A 191 -13.64 2.46 -0.59
CA SER A 191 -14.00 2.78 0.79
C SER A 191 -13.55 1.65 1.71
N LEU A 192 -12.92 1.98 2.83
CA LEU A 192 -12.68 1.05 3.92
C LEU A 192 -13.84 1.16 4.91
N GLU A 193 -14.40 0.02 5.28
CA GLU A 193 -15.49 -0.09 6.23
C GLU A 193 -15.11 -1.01 7.37
N LYS A 194 -15.59 -0.67 8.57
CA LYS A 194 -15.39 -1.39 9.83
C LYS A 194 -16.74 -1.95 10.29
N TRP A 195 -16.76 -3.17 10.79
CA TRP A 195 -17.96 -3.74 11.38
C TRP A 195 -18.26 -3.10 12.74
N GLY A 196 -19.42 -2.47 12.89
CA GLY A 196 -19.88 -1.83 14.13
C GLY A 196 -20.68 -2.76 15.06
N GLY A 197 -20.92 -4.02 14.67
CA GLY A 197 -21.74 -4.99 15.41
C GLY A 197 -23.13 -5.23 14.81
N ALA A 198 -23.72 -4.19 14.22
CA ALA A 198 -25.02 -4.26 13.53
C ALA A 198 -24.93 -3.80 12.06
N SER A 199 -24.04 -2.84 11.78
CA SER A 199 -23.84 -2.25 10.46
C SER A 199 -22.37 -2.14 10.12
N TRP A 200 -22.10 -1.92 8.83
CA TRP A 200 -20.80 -1.49 8.36
C TRP A 200 -20.71 0.03 8.46
N ASP A 201 -19.72 0.51 9.19
CA ASP A 201 -19.43 1.93 9.33
C ASP A 201 -18.27 2.29 8.40
N ARG A 202 -18.45 3.33 7.59
CA ARG A 202 -17.38 3.83 6.72
C ARG A 202 -16.28 4.45 7.59
N ALA A 203 -15.08 3.88 7.51
CA ALA A 203 -13.89 4.41 8.16
C ALA A 203 -13.24 5.54 7.33
N ARG A 204 -13.01 5.29 6.03
CA ARG A 204 -12.43 6.28 5.10
C ARG A 204 -12.73 5.91 3.66
N GLY A 205 -12.80 6.92 2.78
CA GLY A 205 -12.83 6.74 1.33
C GLY A 205 -11.64 7.40 0.66
N TRP A 206 -11.16 6.82 -0.44
CA TRP A 206 -10.09 7.35 -1.27
C TRP A 206 -10.53 7.38 -2.73
N THR A 207 -10.11 8.43 -3.43
CA THR A 207 -10.31 8.63 -4.88
C THR A 207 -8.95 8.91 -5.53
N GLY A 208 -8.87 8.81 -6.86
CA GLY A 208 -7.61 9.05 -7.57
C GLY A 208 -6.62 7.89 -7.46
N LEU A 209 -7.11 6.65 -7.29
CA LEU A 209 -6.27 5.47 -7.14
C LEU A 209 -5.54 5.11 -8.44
N HIS A 210 -4.25 4.75 -8.35
CA HIS A 210 -3.52 4.25 -9.50
C HIS A 210 -3.69 2.74 -9.68
N ARG A 211 -3.38 2.28 -10.89
CA ARG A 211 -3.56 0.92 -11.38
C ARG A 211 -2.22 0.20 -11.50
N GLY A 212 -2.18 -1.10 -11.23
CA GLY A 212 -0.98 -1.94 -11.39
C GLY A 212 0.20 -1.66 -10.45
N GLY A 213 0.08 -0.64 -9.59
CA GLY A 213 1.08 -0.26 -8.60
C GLY A 213 0.62 -0.52 -7.17
N ILE A 214 1.55 -0.35 -6.22
CA ILE A 214 1.22 -0.35 -4.78
C ILE A 214 0.68 1.03 -4.43
N GLU A 215 -0.55 1.07 -3.93
CA GLU A 215 -1.13 2.25 -3.30
C GLU A 215 -1.07 2.10 -1.79
N THR A 216 -0.58 3.13 -1.08
CA THR A 216 -0.64 3.18 0.39
C THR A 216 -1.70 4.19 0.82
N LEU A 217 -2.78 3.69 1.41
CA LEU A 217 -3.96 4.45 1.77
C LEU A 217 -4.03 4.57 3.29
N HIS A 218 -3.88 5.80 3.81
CA HIS A 218 -3.94 6.07 5.24
C HIS A 218 -5.38 6.32 5.66
N VAL A 219 -5.81 5.69 6.76
CA VAL A 219 -7.19 5.80 7.28
C VAL A 219 -7.43 7.15 7.95
N ARG A 220 -6.42 7.68 8.65
CA ARG A 220 -6.42 9.02 9.24
C ARG A 220 -5.49 9.95 8.50
N GLU A 221 -5.77 11.25 8.59
CA GLU A 221 -4.95 12.26 7.95
C GLU A 221 -3.63 12.46 8.70
N PRO A 222 -2.49 12.52 7.98
CA PRO A 222 -1.23 12.91 8.58
C PRO A 222 -1.23 14.41 8.89
N CYS A 223 -0.54 14.81 9.95
CA CYS A 223 -0.32 16.20 10.27
C CYS A 223 0.81 16.78 9.42
N LYS A 224 0.65 18.04 9.02
CA LYS A 224 1.74 18.83 8.45
C LYS A 224 2.87 19.00 9.47
N ALA A 225 4.02 19.47 9.01
CA ALA A 225 5.13 19.80 9.91
C ALA A 225 4.64 20.72 11.03
N TYR A 226 4.92 20.33 12.28
CA TYR A 226 4.51 21.11 13.44
C TYR A 226 5.19 22.46 13.41
N THR A 227 4.43 23.51 13.70
CA THR A 227 4.93 24.88 13.84
C THR A 227 4.69 25.34 15.26
N LEU A 228 5.72 25.92 15.88
CA LEU A 228 5.59 26.44 17.25
C LEU A 228 4.53 27.54 17.28
N PRO A 229 3.51 27.44 18.15
CA PRO A 229 2.51 28.48 18.30
C PRO A 229 3.13 29.73 18.93
N ALA A 230 2.48 30.89 18.76
CA ALA A 230 2.99 32.17 19.27
C ALA A 230 3.21 32.23 20.79
N HIS A 231 2.52 31.37 21.55
CA HIS A 231 2.65 31.26 23.00
C HIS A 231 3.73 30.26 23.45
N ALA A 232 4.41 29.58 22.52
CA ALA A 232 5.50 28.68 22.86
C ALA A 232 6.67 29.48 23.48
N PRO A 233 7.44 28.89 24.41
CA PRO A 233 8.63 29.54 24.97
C PRO A 233 9.62 29.93 23.87
N ARG A 234 10.24 31.11 24.01
CA ARG A 234 11.21 31.63 23.01
C ARG A 234 12.41 30.73 22.76
N TRP A 235 12.75 29.88 23.72
CA TRP A 235 13.89 28.96 23.68
C TRP A 235 13.46 27.52 23.43
N ALA A 236 12.22 27.28 23.01
CA ALA A 236 11.78 25.95 22.60
C ALA A 236 12.20 25.67 21.15
N GLU A 237 12.67 24.45 20.90
CA GLU A 237 12.94 23.92 19.57
C GLU A 237 12.26 22.56 19.37
N ILE A 238 11.90 22.27 18.11
CA ILE A 238 11.30 20.99 17.74
C ILE A 238 12.44 20.01 17.42
N VAL A 239 12.47 18.86 18.09
CA VAL A 239 13.53 17.86 17.91
C VAL A 239 13.46 17.20 16.54
N GLU A 240 12.25 16.93 16.06
CA GLU A 240 11.98 16.26 14.79
C GLU A 240 11.22 17.18 13.85
N ILE A 241 11.76 17.40 12.65
CA ILE A 241 11.14 18.26 11.63
C ILE A 241 10.46 17.38 10.58
N GLY A 242 9.29 17.81 10.10
CA GLY A 242 8.57 17.16 9.00
C GLY A 242 7.14 16.81 9.36
N SER A 243 6.39 16.34 8.36
CA SER A 243 5.04 15.81 8.56
C SER A 243 5.06 14.63 9.54
N ALA A 244 3.91 14.35 10.13
CA ALA A 244 3.76 13.28 11.10
C ALA A 244 2.54 12.45 10.78
N ALA A 245 2.66 11.14 10.94
CA ALA A 245 1.50 10.28 10.87
C ALA A 245 0.59 10.52 12.10
N HIS A 246 -0.69 10.18 12.02
CA HIS A 246 -1.57 10.26 13.20
C HIS A 246 -0.99 9.41 14.35
N GLY A 247 -1.18 9.84 15.59
CA GLY A 247 -0.62 9.23 16.79
C GLY A 247 0.88 9.48 16.99
N GLU A 248 1.62 9.92 15.95
CA GLU A 248 3.01 10.34 16.14
C GLU A 248 3.07 11.58 17.00
N LYS A 249 4.10 11.61 17.84
CA LYS A 249 4.39 12.73 18.72
C LYS A 249 5.56 13.53 18.19
N ARG A 250 5.58 14.82 18.52
CA ARG A 250 6.75 15.68 18.35
C ARG A 250 7.16 16.18 19.72
N THR A 251 8.42 15.96 20.01
CA THR A 251 9.05 16.46 21.22
C THR A 251 9.56 17.87 20.96
N LEU A 252 9.11 18.79 21.81
CA LEU A 252 9.69 20.11 21.94
C LEU A 252 10.67 20.06 23.11
N ARG A 253 11.86 20.63 22.95
CA ARG A 253 12.85 20.76 24.02
C ARG A 253 13.30 22.19 24.19
N CYS A 254 13.74 22.55 25.38
CA CYS A 254 14.39 23.82 25.62
C CYS A 254 15.84 23.81 25.11
N ALA A 255 16.26 24.89 24.45
CA ALA A 255 17.60 25.03 23.91
C ALA A 255 18.63 24.95 25.04
N GLY A 256 19.57 24.00 24.93
CA GLY A 256 20.64 23.81 25.90
C GLY A 256 20.26 23.00 27.16
N GLU A 257 19.01 22.54 27.29
CA GLU A 257 18.56 21.70 28.41
C GLU A 257 18.08 20.32 27.93
N THR A 258 18.39 19.28 28.69
CA THR A 258 17.99 17.89 28.38
C THR A 258 16.69 17.45 29.05
N HIS A 259 16.20 18.19 30.04
CA HIS A 259 15.11 17.73 30.92
C HIS A 259 13.78 18.47 30.74
N ALA A 260 13.80 19.71 30.24
CA ALA A 260 12.59 20.48 29.98
C ALA A 260 12.07 20.17 28.57
N GLN A 261 11.07 19.27 28.49
CA GLN A 261 10.44 18.87 27.24
C GLN A 261 8.91 18.87 27.33
N ALA A 262 8.28 19.08 26.19
CA ALA A 262 6.84 18.92 26.00
C ALA A 262 6.57 18.06 24.76
N GLU A 263 5.40 17.43 24.70
CA GLU A 263 4.98 16.63 23.57
C GLU A 263 3.69 17.20 22.98
N VAL A 264 3.61 17.17 21.66
CA VAL A 264 2.36 17.32 20.92
C VAL A 264 2.13 16.07 20.08
N GLU A 265 0.87 15.66 19.96
CA GLU A 265 0.46 14.44 19.26
C GLU A 265 -0.35 14.81 18.03
N CYS A 266 -0.07 14.16 16.89
CA CYS A 266 -0.86 14.32 15.69
C CYS A 266 -2.20 13.57 15.82
N ARG A 267 -3.32 14.27 15.69
CA ARG A 267 -4.68 13.74 15.77
C ARG A 267 -5.46 14.15 14.52
N ASP A 268 -5.42 13.25 13.54
CA ASP A 268 -6.24 13.30 12.31
C ASP A 268 -6.04 14.62 11.55
N GLY A 269 -4.80 14.87 11.14
CA GLY A 269 -4.41 16.08 10.43
C GLY A 269 -4.15 17.31 11.32
N ALA A 270 -4.54 17.28 12.60
CA ALA A 270 -4.34 18.38 13.54
C ALA A 270 -3.42 18.02 14.71
N TRP A 271 -2.54 18.93 15.12
CA TRP A 271 -1.70 18.74 16.31
C TRP A 271 -2.49 19.02 17.60
N SER A 272 -2.23 18.23 18.65
CA SER A 272 -2.76 18.50 19.98
C SER A 272 -2.27 19.86 20.49
N GLU A 273 -3.01 20.44 21.44
CA GLU A 273 -2.60 21.68 22.10
C GLU A 273 -1.26 21.47 22.84
N LEU A 274 -0.37 22.45 22.71
CA LEU A 274 0.89 22.47 23.44
C LEU A 274 0.61 22.74 24.91
N GLN A 275 0.91 21.77 25.78
CA GLN A 275 0.82 22.02 27.21
C GLN A 275 1.81 23.10 27.62
N ARG A 276 1.40 23.94 28.59
CA ARG A 276 2.25 25.01 29.10
C ARG A 276 3.50 24.41 29.74
N PHE A 277 4.65 24.67 29.14
CA PHE A 277 5.96 24.41 29.70
C PHE A 277 6.83 25.67 29.58
N GLY A 278 7.85 25.79 30.41
CA GLY A 278 8.73 26.95 30.44
C GLY A 278 10.15 26.59 30.05
N CYS A 279 10.79 27.42 29.24
CA CYS A 279 12.22 27.34 28.97
C CYS A 279 12.94 28.52 29.61
N ALA A 280 13.97 28.24 30.40
CA ALA A 280 14.89 29.26 30.85
C ALA A 280 15.69 29.79 29.65
N ALA A 281 16.17 31.03 29.74
CA ALA A 281 17.15 31.49 28.79
C ALA A 281 18.42 30.65 28.95
N PRO A 282 19.00 30.11 27.86
CA PRO A 282 20.23 29.37 27.95
C PRO A 282 21.29 30.29 28.56
N VAL A 283 22.04 29.76 29.52
CA VAL A 283 23.23 30.44 30.02
C VAL A 283 24.20 30.44 28.86
N ILE A 284 24.28 31.55 28.13
CA ILE A 284 25.36 31.77 27.18
C ILE A 284 26.61 31.77 28.06
N PRO A 285 27.48 30.75 27.99
CA PRO A 285 28.71 30.80 28.75
C PRO A 285 29.38 32.09 28.30
N THR A 286 29.66 32.98 29.24
CA THR A 286 30.48 34.15 28.97
C THR A 286 31.71 33.56 28.33
N ILE A 287 31.89 33.80 27.03
CA ILE A 287 33.09 33.42 26.32
C ILE A 287 34.13 34.32 26.95
N GLU A 288 34.71 33.86 28.07
CA GLU A 288 36.00 34.31 28.50
C GLU A 288 36.82 34.22 27.24
N ARG A 289 37.31 35.38 26.77
CA ARG A 289 38.23 35.46 25.65
C ARG A 289 39.46 34.67 26.06
N GLN A 290 39.39 33.35 26.03
CA GLN A 290 40.51 32.53 25.71
C GLN A 290 40.93 33.09 24.37
N HIS A 291 42.02 33.87 24.42
CA HIS A 291 42.83 34.16 23.26
C HIS A 291 42.77 32.90 22.41
N VAL A 292 42.11 33.02 21.26
CA VAL A 292 42.26 32.08 20.18
C VAL A 292 43.74 32.14 19.87
N LYS A 293 44.50 31.30 20.56
CA LYS A 293 45.90 31.06 20.30
C LYS A 293 45.84 30.41 18.94
N GLU A 294 46.12 31.24 17.95
CA GLU A 294 46.13 30.98 16.52
C GLU A 294 46.44 29.51 16.26
N VAL A 295 45.40 28.71 16.01
CA VAL A 295 45.54 27.30 15.62
C VAL A 295 45.95 27.30 14.15
N ARG A 296 47.14 27.86 13.87
CA ARG A 296 47.81 27.76 12.57
C ARG A 296 48.92 26.70 12.57
N ASP A 297 49.22 26.09 13.71
CA ASP A 297 50.38 25.19 13.83
C ASP A 297 50.03 23.70 13.95
N LEU A 298 48.75 23.31 13.78
CA LEU A 298 48.32 21.92 14.01
C LEU A 298 48.25 21.03 12.77
N VAL A 299 48.48 21.57 11.58
CA VAL A 299 48.68 20.75 10.37
C VAL A 299 50.17 20.76 10.07
N SER A 300 50.86 19.68 10.45
CA SER A 300 52.26 19.53 10.06
C SER A 300 52.35 19.53 8.52
N PRO A 301 53.42 20.07 7.93
CA PRO A 301 53.61 20.06 6.47
C PRO A 301 53.51 18.65 5.87
N GLN A 302 53.76 17.62 6.68
CA GLN A 302 53.63 16.22 6.30
C GLN A 302 52.16 15.77 6.18
N ALA A 303 51.26 16.30 7.02
CA ALA A 303 49.83 15.98 6.95
C ALA A 303 49.18 16.57 5.69
N GLU A 304 49.58 17.79 5.29
CA GLU A 304 49.10 18.39 4.05
C GLU A 304 49.54 17.57 2.83
N LEU A 305 50.81 17.14 2.81
CA LEU A 305 51.36 16.30 1.74
C LEU A 305 50.67 14.92 1.68
N ALA A 306 50.33 14.33 2.82
CA ALA A 306 49.60 13.07 2.90
C ALA A 306 48.16 13.20 2.36
N ILE A 307 47.47 14.31 2.66
CA ILE A 307 46.12 14.59 2.15
C ILE A 307 46.15 14.73 0.62
N TRP A 308 47.10 15.49 0.08
CA TRP A 308 47.24 15.65 -1.37
C TRP A 308 47.64 14.35 -2.07
N ALA A 309 48.51 13.53 -1.47
CA ALA A 309 48.87 12.21 -2.00
C ALA A 309 47.67 11.26 -2.03
N ALA A 310 46.85 11.23 -0.97
CA ALA A 310 45.63 10.44 -0.91
C ALA A 310 44.61 10.91 -1.97
N ALA A 311 44.42 12.22 -2.12
CA ALA A 311 43.53 12.79 -3.13
C ALA A 311 43.99 12.42 -4.56
N ALA A 312 45.30 12.51 -4.83
CA ALA A 312 45.86 12.11 -6.13
C ALA A 312 45.67 10.62 -6.42
N PHE A 313 45.85 9.75 -5.41
CA PHE A 313 45.63 8.32 -5.56
C PHE A 313 44.16 7.98 -5.87
N VAL A 314 43.21 8.59 -5.15
CA VAL A 314 41.77 8.41 -5.39
C VAL A 314 41.39 8.88 -6.81
N PHE A 315 41.95 10.01 -7.26
CA PHE A 315 41.71 10.53 -8.60
C PHE A 315 42.21 9.58 -9.70
N VAL A 316 43.43 9.03 -9.55
CA VAL A 316 44.00 8.06 -10.50
C VAL A 316 43.18 6.76 -10.51
N ALA A 317 42.77 6.25 -9.35
CA ALA A 317 41.95 5.06 -9.26
C ALA A 317 40.58 5.24 -9.94
N ALA A 318 39.94 6.39 -9.75
CA ALA A 318 38.67 6.72 -10.42
C ALA A 318 38.82 6.81 -11.94
N LEU A 319 39.92 7.41 -12.43
CA LEU A 319 40.24 7.49 -13.87
C LEU A 319 40.44 6.11 -14.49
N LEU A 320 41.23 5.24 -13.85
CA LEU A 320 41.47 3.87 -14.31
C LEU A 320 40.18 3.03 -14.28
N GLY A 321 39.37 3.16 -13.23
CA GLY A 321 38.05 2.53 -13.13
C GLY A 321 37.11 2.98 -14.26
N GLY A 322 37.06 4.29 -14.52
CA GLY A 322 36.27 4.86 -15.61
C GLY A 322 36.69 4.34 -16.98
N LEU A 323 37.99 4.25 -17.26
CA LEU A 323 38.53 3.66 -18.50
C LEU A 323 38.16 2.18 -18.65
N HIS A 324 38.17 1.42 -17.55
CA HIS A 324 37.76 0.01 -17.56
C HIS A 324 36.27 -0.17 -17.88
N VAL A 325 35.41 0.65 -17.25
CA VAL A 325 33.97 0.66 -17.52
C VAL A 325 33.71 1.05 -18.97
N LEU A 326 34.35 2.12 -19.46
CA LEU A 326 34.22 2.56 -20.84
C LEU A 326 34.61 1.47 -21.84
N ARG A 327 35.75 0.80 -21.62
CA ARG A 327 36.20 -0.35 -22.44
C ARG A 327 35.16 -1.47 -22.43
N HIS A 328 34.56 -1.77 -21.28
CA HIS A 328 33.54 -2.81 -21.17
C HIS A 328 32.24 -2.43 -21.90
N VAL A 329 31.82 -1.17 -21.82
CA VAL A 329 30.64 -0.64 -22.53
C VAL A 329 30.88 -0.66 -24.03
N LEU A 330 32.05 -0.21 -24.50
CA LEU A 330 32.40 -0.25 -25.92
C LEU A 330 32.41 -1.70 -26.44
N LYS A 331 32.99 -2.65 -25.71
CA LYS A 331 32.97 -4.08 -26.07
C LYS A 331 31.55 -4.64 -26.15
N ARG A 332 30.65 -4.26 -25.24
CA ARG A 332 29.24 -4.66 -25.29
C ARG A 332 28.50 -4.03 -26.48
N ARG A 333 28.78 -2.76 -26.80
CA ARG A 333 28.17 -2.08 -27.95
C ARG A 333 28.64 -2.67 -29.27
N THR A 334 29.93 -2.94 -29.43
CA THR A 334 30.46 -3.59 -30.64
C THR A 334 29.89 -5.00 -30.80
N TRP A 335 29.76 -5.75 -29.70
CA TRP A 335 29.12 -7.08 -29.72
C TRP A 335 27.66 -7.02 -30.17
N LYS A 336 26.86 -6.11 -29.58
CA LYS A 336 25.46 -5.92 -29.99
C LYS A 336 25.35 -5.54 -31.47
N ARG A 337 26.30 -4.78 -32.01
CA ARG A 337 26.34 -4.42 -33.43
C ARG A 337 26.65 -5.64 -34.30
N LEU A 338 27.66 -6.42 -33.94
CA LEU A 338 28.02 -7.66 -34.65
C LEU A 338 26.88 -8.69 -34.65
N CYS A 339 26.14 -8.84 -33.54
CA CYS A 339 24.97 -9.73 -33.51
C CYS A 339 23.83 -9.25 -34.44
N ARG A 340 23.65 -7.94 -34.62
CA ARG A 340 22.67 -7.41 -35.60
C ARG A 340 23.10 -7.68 -37.04
N GLU A 341 24.40 -7.77 -37.29
CA GLU A 341 24.99 -8.01 -38.61
C GLU A 341 25.20 -9.52 -38.90
N GLY A 342 24.69 -10.42 -38.05
CA GLY A 342 24.67 -11.87 -38.31
C GLY A 342 25.88 -12.66 -37.80
N ALA A 343 26.68 -12.11 -36.88
CA ALA A 343 27.81 -12.84 -36.28
C ALA A 343 27.32 -14.03 -35.41
N ALA A 344 27.94 -15.20 -35.60
CA ALA A 344 27.65 -16.41 -34.84
C ALA A 344 28.03 -16.28 -33.35
N LEU A 345 27.22 -16.89 -32.47
CA LEU A 345 27.46 -16.89 -31.02
C LEU A 345 28.75 -17.65 -30.67
N PRO A 346 29.57 -17.13 -29.73
CA PRO A 346 30.78 -17.82 -29.30
C PRO A 346 30.36 -19.09 -28.56
N SER A 347 30.95 -20.22 -28.94
CA SER A 347 30.67 -21.50 -28.27
C SER A 347 31.07 -21.39 -26.79
N PRO A 348 30.25 -21.91 -25.86
CA PRO A 348 30.65 -21.99 -24.47
C PRO A 348 31.88 -22.90 -24.38
N ARG A 349 32.91 -22.43 -23.66
CA ARG A 349 34.04 -23.23 -23.20
C ARG A 349 33.83 -23.61 -21.76
#